data_AF-A0A380SXP0-F1
#
_entry.id   AF-A0A380SXP0-F1
#
_cell.length_a   1.000
_cell.length_b   1.000
_cell.length_c   1.000
_cell.angle_alpha   90.00
_cell.angle_beta   90.00
_cell.angle_gamma   90.00
#
_symmetry.space_group_name_H-M   'P 1'
#
loop_
_entity.id
_entity.type
_entity.pdbx_description
1 polymer ?
#
loop_
_entity_poly.entity_id
_entity_poly.type
_entity_poly.pdbx_seq_one_letter_code
_entity_poly.pdbx_strand_id
1 'polypeptide(L)'
;MNPYQITGPAQIGVSGGRTSGHMLWKILEAHGGKLPANVHAFFQNTGKEREETLIFIGAMAKHWSVNIVWMEWCRVYGQPDDAPWYKIVDFETASRNGEPFTMMLEYYQAYRKAEKNLPAVLPNFSNNMCTAYLKVKIGEKHMRALGYDEWDCIVGIRYDEPRRYSRMMTANERANARWDSVCPSYVAGITKEAVTAFWAAQPFDLGMDSDYGNCDLCWKKNEAKLIRTIQADPSRVIWWSGTEERFGQVFRKDRPNYRSLAWSADQRARQTDLDFDFLTEDIDCFCGD
;
A
#
# COMPACT_ATOMS: atom_id res chain seq x y z
N MET A 1 -25.12 -16.75 -0.69
CA MET A 1 -24.24 -16.37 -1.83
C MET A 1 -22.81 -16.31 -1.30
N ASN A 2 -21.81 -16.84 -2.01
CA ASN A 2 -20.41 -16.78 -1.57
C ASN A 2 -19.87 -15.35 -1.83
N PRO A 3 -19.48 -14.56 -0.82
CA PRO A 3 -19.00 -13.19 -1.01
C PRO A 3 -17.74 -13.10 -1.89
N TYR A 4 -17.00 -14.19 -2.02
CA TYR A 4 -15.78 -14.28 -2.82
C TYR A 4 -16.02 -14.68 -4.29
N GLN A 5 -17.28 -14.93 -4.67
CA GLN A 5 -17.64 -15.22 -6.07
C GLN A 5 -17.67 -13.93 -6.91
N ILE A 6 -16.49 -13.37 -7.20
CA ILE A 6 -16.34 -12.14 -7.98
C ILE A 6 -16.48 -12.43 -9.48
N THR A 7 -17.52 -11.91 -10.14
CA THR A 7 -17.80 -12.17 -11.58
C THR A 7 -17.15 -11.15 -12.54
N GLY A 8 -16.71 -10.01 -12.02
CA GLY A 8 -16.02 -8.96 -12.75
C GLY A 8 -16.89 -8.12 -13.70
N PRO A 9 -16.30 -7.15 -14.42
CA PRO A 9 -14.87 -6.83 -14.39
C PRO A 9 -14.43 -6.29 -13.03
N ALA A 10 -13.27 -6.73 -12.54
CA ALA A 10 -12.80 -6.35 -11.21
C ALA A 10 -11.29 -6.24 -11.11
N GLN A 11 -10.83 -5.34 -10.25
CA GLN A 11 -9.45 -5.29 -9.77
C GLN A 11 -9.38 -5.74 -8.31
N ILE A 12 -8.44 -6.61 -7.97
CA ILE A 12 -8.19 -7.08 -6.61
C ILE A 12 -6.94 -6.38 -6.08
N GLY A 13 -7.09 -5.62 -4.99
CA GLY A 13 -5.97 -4.96 -4.32
C GLY A 13 -5.16 -5.94 -3.48
N VAL A 14 -4.02 -6.41 -3.99
CA VAL A 14 -3.06 -7.25 -3.28
C VAL A 14 -1.96 -6.36 -2.70
N SER A 15 -2.20 -5.79 -1.52
CA SER A 15 -1.28 -4.82 -0.90
C SER A 15 0.01 -5.45 -0.34
N GLY A 16 0.11 -6.79 -0.34
CA GLY A 16 1.21 -7.55 0.25
C GLY A 16 1.06 -7.81 1.75
N GLY A 17 -0.09 -7.46 2.35
CA GLY A 17 -0.42 -7.83 3.73
C GLY A 17 -1.15 -9.16 3.82
N ARG A 18 -1.06 -9.83 4.97
CA ARG A 18 -1.73 -11.11 5.27
C ARG A 18 -3.22 -11.11 4.96
N THR A 19 -3.95 -10.03 5.27
CA THR A 19 -5.38 -9.92 4.96
C THR A 19 -5.66 -9.90 3.45
N SER A 20 -4.87 -9.16 2.67
CA SER A 20 -5.03 -9.10 1.21
C SER A 20 -4.70 -10.44 0.54
N GLY A 21 -3.69 -11.15 1.06
CA GLY A 21 -3.35 -12.49 0.59
C GLY A 21 -4.42 -13.53 0.95
N HIS A 22 -4.95 -13.50 2.18
CA HIS A 22 -6.08 -14.34 2.59
C HIS A 22 -7.30 -14.10 1.69
N MET A 23 -7.63 -12.83 1.43
CA MET A 23 -8.72 -12.47 0.51
C MET A 23 -8.49 -13.05 -0.89
N LEU A 24 -7.29 -12.89 -1.46
CA LEU A 24 -6.95 -13.45 -2.77
C LEU A 24 -7.13 -14.97 -2.79
N TRP A 25 -6.65 -15.68 -1.76
CA TRP A 25 -6.84 -17.12 -1.63
C TRP A 25 -8.32 -17.53 -1.63
N LYS A 26 -9.16 -16.85 -0.84
CA LYS A 26 -10.60 -17.17 -0.78
C LYS A 26 -11.32 -16.90 -2.10
N ILE A 27 -10.90 -15.88 -2.87
CA ILE A 27 -11.40 -15.63 -4.23
C ILE A 27 -10.97 -16.77 -5.16
N LEU A 28 -9.71 -17.19 -5.12
CA LEU A 28 -9.24 -18.32 -5.92
C LEU A 28 -10.00 -19.60 -5.59
N GLU A 29 -10.20 -19.91 -4.30
CA GLU A 29 -10.98 -21.06 -3.84
C GLU A 29 -12.41 -21.03 -4.39
N ALA A 30 -13.07 -19.87 -4.34
CA ALA A 30 -14.42 -19.69 -4.88
C ALA A 30 -14.52 -19.94 -6.40
N HIS A 31 -13.42 -19.73 -7.13
CA HIS A 31 -13.34 -19.90 -8.59
C HIS A 31 -12.54 -21.13 -9.02
N GLY A 32 -12.42 -22.15 -8.16
CA GLY A 32 -11.76 -23.41 -8.52
C GLY A 32 -10.26 -23.29 -8.80
N GLY A 33 -9.60 -22.34 -8.12
CA GLY A 33 -8.16 -22.11 -8.18
C GLY A 33 -7.68 -21.15 -9.26
N LYS A 34 -8.58 -20.49 -10.01
CA LYS A 34 -8.22 -19.54 -11.07
C LYS A 34 -9.09 -18.30 -11.01
N LEU A 35 -8.52 -17.14 -11.32
CA LEU A 35 -9.32 -15.93 -11.48
C LEU A 35 -10.08 -15.95 -12.82
N PRO A 36 -11.31 -15.42 -12.87
CA PRO A 36 -11.98 -15.13 -14.14
C PRO A 36 -11.14 -14.20 -15.03
N ALA A 37 -11.33 -14.29 -16.35
CA ALA A 37 -10.51 -13.55 -17.33
C ALA A 37 -10.56 -12.02 -17.18
N ASN A 38 -11.67 -11.51 -16.65
CA ASN A 38 -11.92 -10.09 -16.39
C ASN A 38 -11.68 -9.67 -14.93
N VAL A 39 -11.04 -10.51 -14.12
CA VAL A 39 -10.71 -10.23 -12.72
C VAL A 39 -9.20 -10.25 -12.56
N HIS A 40 -8.63 -9.11 -12.18
CA HIS A 40 -7.19 -8.89 -12.20
C HIS A 40 -6.63 -8.61 -10.80
N ALA A 41 -5.62 -9.34 -10.38
CA ALA A 41 -4.94 -9.10 -9.10
C ALA A 41 -3.77 -8.13 -9.29
N PHE A 42 -3.74 -7.04 -8.52
CA PHE A 42 -2.77 -5.97 -8.67
C PHE A 42 -1.96 -5.75 -7.41
N PHE A 43 -0.65 -5.53 -7.60
CA PHE A 43 0.24 -4.98 -6.61
C PHE A 43 0.89 -3.72 -7.15
N GLN A 44 0.74 -2.61 -6.40
CA GLN A 44 1.34 -1.33 -6.77
C GLN A 44 2.55 -1.06 -5.89
N ASN A 45 3.75 -1.29 -6.43
CA ASN A 45 5.00 -1.08 -5.73
C ASN A 45 5.30 0.43 -5.65
N THR A 46 5.46 0.93 -4.43
CA THR A 46 5.86 2.32 -4.19
C THR A 46 7.37 2.52 -4.29
N GLY A 47 8.15 1.44 -4.35
CA GLY A 47 9.60 1.42 -4.18
C GLY A 47 10.05 1.60 -2.73
N LYS A 48 9.12 1.78 -1.80
CA LYS A 48 9.36 1.88 -0.35
C LYS A 48 8.73 0.71 0.41
N GLU A 49 8.43 -0.38 -0.28
CA GLU A 49 7.96 -1.60 0.37
C GLU A 49 9.14 -2.34 1.01
N ARG A 50 8.86 -3.16 2.02
CA ARG A 50 9.84 -4.06 2.64
C ARG A 50 10.09 -5.25 1.73
N GLU A 51 11.31 -5.78 1.74
CA GLU A 51 11.69 -6.92 0.87
C GLU A 51 10.85 -8.15 1.20
N GLU A 52 10.53 -8.34 2.48
CA GLU A 52 9.63 -9.38 2.98
C GLU A 52 8.25 -9.32 2.29
N THR A 53 7.72 -8.12 2.06
CA THR A 53 6.46 -7.91 1.33
C THR A 53 6.59 -8.33 -0.14
N LEU A 54 7.70 -7.97 -0.81
CA LEU A 54 7.93 -8.33 -2.19
C LEU A 54 8.07 -9.85 -2.36
N ILE A 55 8.88 -10.47 -1.49
CA ILE A 55 9.06 -11.94 -1.45
C ILE A 55 7.71 -12.62 -1.25
N PHE A 56 6.89 -12.12 -0.32
CA PHE A 56 5.60 -12.70 -0.01
C PHE A 56 4.62 -12.65 -1.18
N ILE A 57 4.58 -11.54 -1.92
CA ILE A 57 3.72 -11.43 -3.11
C ILE A 57 4.20 -12.40 -4.19
N GLY A 58 5.51 -12.51 -4.41
CA GLY A 58 6.08 -13.48 -5.34
C GLY A 58 5.76 -14.93 -4.93
N ALA A 59 5.83 -15.22 -3.62
CA ALA A 59 5.46 -16.52 -3.07
C ALA A 59 3.96 -16.83 -3.30
N MET A 60 3.06 -15.87 -3.04
CA MET A 60 1.62 -16.04 -3.33
C MET A 60 1.37 -16.36 -4.81
N ALA A 61 1.97 -15.57 -5.72
CA ALA A 61 1.82 -15.79 -7.16
C ALA A 61 2.28 -17.19 -7.58
N LYS A 62 3.44 -17.63 -7.07
CA LYS A 62 4.03 -18.94 -7.38
C LYS A 62 3.24 -20.10 -6.78
N HIS A 63 2.97 -20.08 -5.48
CA HIS A 63 2.30 -21.18 -4.78
C HIS A 63 0.87 -21.40 -5.25
N TRP A 64 0.18 -20.32 -5.60
CA TRP A 64 -1.23 -20.39 -6.03
C TRP A 64 -1.40 -20.36 -7.54
N SER A 65 -0.30 -20.33 -8.30
CA SER A 65 -0.31 -20.24 -9.77
C SER A 65 -1.25 -19.13 -10.29
N VAL A 66 -1.20 -17.97 -9.62
CA VAL A 66 -2.03 -16.81 -9.92
C VAL A 66 -1.17 -15.67 -10.46
N ASN A 67 -1.64 -15.00 -11.50
CA ASN A 67 -0.99 -13.81 -12.00
C ASN A 67 -1.33 -12.61 -11.10
N ILE A 68 -0.31 -12.01 -10.49
CA ILE A 68 -0.40 -10.72 -9.80
C ILE A 68 0.37 -9.73 -10.65
N VAL A 69 -0.28 -8.67 -11.12
CA VAL A 69 0.36 -7.64 -11.96
C VAL A 69 1.03 -6.63 -11.05
N TRP A 70 2.36 -6.49 -11.18
CA TRP A 70 3.14 -5.52 -10.43
C TRP A 70 3.28 -4.24 -11.24
N MET A 71 2.99 -3.11 -10.61
CA MET A 71 3.01 -1.81 -11.27
C MET A 71 3.82 -0.80 -10.49
N GLU A 72 4.55 0.05 -11.22
CA GLU A 72 5.30 1.17 -10.68
C GLU A 72 5.00 2.45 -11.42
N TRP A 73 4.93 3.55 -10.70
CA TRP A 73 4.89 4.88 -11.30
C TRP A 73 6.15 5.14 -12.14
N CYS A 74 5.96 5.62 -13.38
CA CYS A 74 7.07 6.02 -14.25
C CYS A 74 6.85 7.36 -14.97
N ARG A 75 5.78 8.10 -14.65
CA ARG A 75 5.46 9.36 -15.32
C ARG A 75 6.39 10.49 -14.87
N VAL A 76 6.92 11.24 -15.83
CA VAL A 76 7.68 12.48 -15.61
C VAL A 76 6.88 13.67 -16.17
N TYR A 77 6.92 14.80 -15.47
CA TYR A 77 6.20 16.00 -15.89
C TYR A 77 6.81 16.57 -17.18
N GLY A 78 5.96 17.03 -18.11
CA GLY A 78 6.38 17.52 -19.42
C GLY A 78 6.58 16.44 -20.49
N GLN A 79 6.44 15.16 -20.16
CA GLN A 79 6.37 14.11 -21.18
C GLN A 79 5.08 14.23 -22.01
N PRO A 80 5.11 13.80 -23.30
CA PRO A 80 3.93 13.74 -24.16
C PRO A 80 2.73 13.05 -23.51
N ASP A 81 1.51 13.43 -23.91
CA ASP A 81 0.28 12.92 -23.28
C ASP A 81 0.15 11.40 -23.31
N ASP A 82 0.64 10.77 -24.38
CA ASP A 82 0.65 9.32 -24.62
C ASP A 82 1.76 8.56 -23.87
N ALA A 83 2.66 9.26 -23.17
CA ALA A 83 3.69 8.60 -22.36
C ALA A 83 3.06 7.73 -21.24
N PRO A 84 3.65 6.58 -20.90
CA PRO A 84 3.09 5.70 -19.90
C PRO A 84 3.02 6.36 -18.52
N TRP A 85 1.94 6.10 -17.78
CA TRP A 85 1.80 6.52 -16.39
C TRP A 85 2.46 5.56 -15.41
N TYR A 86 2.55 4.30 -15.81
CA TYR A 86 3.11 3.21 -15.04
C TYR A 86 3.87 2.25 -15.96
N LYS A 87 4.77 1.47 -15.37
CA LYS A 87 5.42 0.32 -16.00
C LYS A 87 5.02 -0.95 -15.26
N ILE A 88 4.95 -2.06 -15.99
CA ILE A 88 4.80 -3.39 -15.41
C ILE A 88 6.20 -3.88 -15.03
N VAL A 89 6.32 -4.45 -13.85
CA VAL A 89 7.56 -5.02 -13.31
C VAL A 89 7.29 -6.44 -12.82
N ASP A 90 8.31 -7.09 -12.30
CA ASP A 90 8.27 -8.36 -11.60
C ASP A 90 9.08 -8.28 -10.30
N PHE A 91 9.25 -9.42 -9.61
CA PHE A 91 10.02 -9.45 -8.38
C PHE A 91 11.46 -8.99 -8.63
N GLU A 92 12.08 -9.37 -9.73
CA GLU A 92 13.48 -9.10 -10.04
C GLU A 92 13.72 -7.62 -10.41
N THR A 93 12.76 -7.00 -11.11
CA THR A 93 12.89 -5.65 -11.68
C THR A 93 12.20 -4.56 -10.86
N ALA A 94 11.44 -4.93 -9.83
CA ALA A 94 10.81 -3.96 -8.93
C ALA A 94 11.86 -3.04 -8.26
N SER A 95 11.50 -1.79 -8.06
CA SER A 95 12.28 -0.77 -7.38
C SER A 95 12.30 -1.01 -5.87
N ARG A 96 13.45 -0.78 -5.21
CA ARG A 96 13.65 -0.96 -3.76
C ARG A 96 14.06 0.31 -3.02
N ASN A 97 14.52 1.34 -3.74
CA ASN A 97 15.16 2.52 -3.17
C ASN A 97 14.29 3.78 -3.28
N GLY A 98 12.97 3.60 -3.43
CA GLY A 98 12.00 4.69 -3.50
C GLY A 98 11.93 5.40 -4.85
N GLU A 99 12.42 4.78 -5.92
CA GLU A 99 12.45 5.36 -7.26
C GLU A 99 11.05 5.81 -7.74
N PRO A 100 9.99 4.97 -7.70
CA PRO A 100 8.65 5.38 -8.12
C PRO A 100 8.08 6.50 -7.25
N PHE A 101 8.33 6.46 -5.94
CA PHE A 101 7.92 7.50 -4.99
C PHE A 101 8.60 8.84 -5.33
N THR A 102 9.91 8.81 -5.53
CA THR A 102 10.75 9.97 -5.87
C THR A 102 10.24 10.61 -7.17
N MET A 103 10.03 9.81 -8.21
CA MET A 103 9.48 10.26 -9.49
C MET A 103 8.10 10.92 -9.33
N MET A 104 7.22 10.36 -8.50
CA MET A 104 5.91 10.95 -8.23
C MET A 104 6.03 12.31 -7.52
N LEU A 105 6.92 12.43 -6.52
CA LEU A 105 7.15 13.71 -5.84
C LEU A 105 7.69 14.77 -6.79
N GLU A 106 8.65 14.42 -7.64
CA GLU A 106 9.26 15.32 -8.63
C GLU A 106 8.24 15.73 -9.69
N TYR A 107 7.42 14.79 -10.18
CA TYR A 107 6.30 15.09 -11.09
C TYR A 107 5.40 16.16 -10.49
N TYR A 108 4.94 15.97 -9.24
CA TYR A 108 3.98 16.90 -8.63
C TYR A 108 4.62 18.21 -8.19
N GLN A 109 5.90 18.21 -7.82
CA GLN A 109 6.65 19.44 -7.61
C GLN A 109 6.67 20.29 -8.89
N ALA A 110 7.06 19.68 -10.01
CA ALA A 110 7.13 20.37 -11.30
C ALA A 110 5.74 20.85 -11.76
N TYR A 111 4.74 19.97 -11.73
CA TYR A 111 3.36 20.30 -12.08
C TYR A 111 2.79 21.43 -11.23
N ARG A 112 2.97 21.39 -9.91
CA ARG A 112 2.43 22.44 -9.01
C ARG A 112 3.10 23.79 -9.25
N LYS A 113 4.40 23.79 -9.53
CA LYS A 113 5.14 25.02 -9.87
C LYS A 113 4.65 25.59 -11.20
N ALA A 114 4.59 24.77 -12.24
CA ALA A 114 4.27 25.22 -13.60
C ALA A 114 2.79 25.58 -13.79
N GLU A 115 1.88 24.71 -13.33
CA GLU A 115 0.43 24.85 -13.62
C GLU A 115 -0.34 25.63 -12.55
N LYS A 116 0.20 25.69 -11.32
CA LYS A 116 -0.52 26.28 -10.17
C LYS A 116 0.23 27.41 -9.49
N ASN A 117 1.49 27.66 -9.85
CA ASN A 117 2.38 28.56 -9.12
C ASN A 117 2.38 28.30 -7.59
N LEU A 118 2.32 27.02 -7.20
CA LEU A 118 2.29 26.58 -5.80
C LEU A 118 3.58 25.85 -5.43
N PRO A 119 3.98 25.91 -4.13
CA PRO A 119 5.14 25.15 -3.66
C PRO A 119 4.90 23.65 -3.75
N ALA A 120 6.00 22.90 -3.76
CA ALA A 120 5.99 21.44 -3.60
C ALA A 120 5.25 21.04 -2.33
N VAL A 121 4.77 19.80 -2.26
CA VAL A 121 4.10 19.27 -1.07
C VAL A 121 4.46 17.81 -0.88
N LEU A 122 4.78 17.44 0.36
CA LEU A 122 4.95 16.03 0.73
C LEU A 122 3.60 15.39 1.10
N PRO A 123 3.45 14.07 0.91
CA PRO A 123 2.30 13.32 1.38
C PRO A 123 2.00 13.58 2.86
N ASN A 124 0.72 13.75 3.18
CA ASN A 124 0.22 13.98 4.54
C ASN A 124 -1.25 13.54 4.64
N PHE A 125 -1.86 13.59 5.84
CA PHE A 125 -3.24 13.11 6.05
C PHE A 125 -4.30 13.84 5.21
N SER A 126 -4.10 15.14 4.96
CA SER A 126 -5.01 15.92 4.10
C SER A 126 -4.78 15.66 2.62
N ASN A 127 -3.58 15.20 2.25
CA ASN A 127 -3.17 14.97 0.87
C ASN A 127 -2.44 13.62 0.77
N ASN A 128 -3.21 12.53 0.74
CA ASN A 128 -2.75 11.14 0.66
C ASN A 128 -2.13 10.78 -0.72
N MET A 129 -1.16 11.59 -1.17
CA MET A 129 -0.59 11.55 -2.52
C MET A 129 -0.05 10.17 -2.90
N CYS A 130 0.64 9.48 -1.99
CA CYS A 130 1.17 8.16 -2.28
C CYS A 130 0.05 7.15 -2.57
N THR A 131 -1.05 7.14 -1.80
CA THR A 131 -2.21 6.29 -2.11
C THR A 131 -2.87 6.71 -3.42
N ALA A 132 -3.15 8.00 -3.58
CA ALA A 132 -3.86 8.51 -4.76
C ALA A 132 -3.11 8.23 -6.06
N TYR A 133 -1.79 8.38 -6.06
CA TYR A 133 -1.00 8.37 -7.30
C TYR A 133 -0.19 7.09 -7.50
N LEU A 134 0.47 6.59 -6.46
CA LEU A 134 1.26 5.37 -6.57
C LEU A 134 0.39 4.11 -6.49
N LYS A 135 -0.89 4.20 -6.09
CA LYS A 135 -1.79 3.04 -6.00
C LYS A 135 -3.02 3.20 -6.89
N VAL A 136 -3.90 4.14 -6.54
CA VAL A 136 -5.21 4.29 -7.19
C VAL A 136 -5.07 4.68 -8.66
N LYS A 137 -4.34 5.76 -8.96
CA LYS A 137 -4.21 6.28 -10.34
C LYS A 137 -3.59 5.29 -11.32
N ILE A 138 -2.53 4.58 -10.91
CA ILE A 138 -1.89 3.61 -11.82
C ILE A 138 -2.75 2.36 -12.02
N GLY A 139 -3.46 1.90 -10.98
CA GLY A 139 -4.45 0.82 -11.12
C GLY A 139 -5.59 1.20 -12.05
N GLU A 140 -6.15 2.40 -11.89
CA GLU A 140 -7.17 2.94 -12.79
C GLU A 140 -6.67 2.99 -14.24
N LYS A 141 -5.48 3.54 -14.48
CA LYS A 141 -4.88 3.60 -15.82
C LYS A 141 -4.70 2.20 -16.43
N HIS A 142 -4.37 1.20 -15.61
CA HIS A 142 -4.24 -0.16 -16.09
C HIS A 142 -5.59 -0.79 -16.47
N MET A 143 -6.63 -0.63 -15.64
CA MET A 143 -7.99 -1.10 -15.99
C MET A 143 -8.52 -0.43 -17.26
N ARG A 144 -8.26 0.87 -17.43
CA ARG A 144 -8.58 1.61 -18.66
C ARG A 144 -7.86 1.05 -19.88
N ALA A 145 -6.57 0.71 -19.74
CA ALA A 145 -5.78 0.13 -20.82
C ALA A 145 -6.25 -1.29 -21.21
N LEU A 146 -6.88 -2.01 -20.28
CA LEU A 146 -7.54 -3.30 -20.52
C LEU A 146 -8.92 -3.17 -21.18
N GLY A 147 -9.43 -1.94 -21.35
CA GLY A 147 -10.71 -1.66 -22.01
C GLY A 147 -11.91 -1.56 -21.08
N TYR A 148 -11.73 -1.49 -19.76
CA TYR A 148 -12.83 -1.34 -18.82
C TYR A 148 -13.15 0.13 -18.55
N ASP A 149 -14.44 0.48 -18.65
CA ASP A 149 -14.92 1.81 -18.31
C ASP A 149 -15.31 1.93 -16.83
N GLU A 150 -15.91 0.87 -16.29
CA GLU A 150 -16.33 0.68 -14.91
C GLU A 150 -15.99 -0.75 -14.44
N TRP A 151 -15.71 -0.94 -13.15
CA TRP A 151 -15.33 -2.23 -12.56
C TRP A 151 -15.53 -2.26 -11.04
N ASP A 152 -15.43 -3.43 -10.42
CA ASP A 152 -15.38 -3.55 -8.96
C ASP A 152 -13.93 -3.45 -8.43
N CYS A 153 -13.72 -2.69 -7.36
CA CYS A 153 -12.45 -2.66 -6.63
C CYS A 153 -12.55 -3.52 -5.37
N ILE A 154 -11.94 -4.70 -5.41
CA ILE A 154 -12.00 -5.67 -4.32
C ILE A 154 -10.92 -5.35 -3.29
N VAL A 155 -11.33 -5.07 -2.05
CA VAL A 155 -10.45 -4.60 -0.96
C VAL A 155 -10.53 -5.51 0.26
N GLY A 156 -9.36 -5.82 0.82
CA GLY A 156 -9.20 -6.70 1.98
C GLY A 156 -9.52 -6.01 3.31
N ILE A 157 -10.78 -5.58 3.50
CA ILE A 157 -11.30 -5.10 4.79
C ILE A 157 -11.90 -6.27 5.55
N ARG A 158 -11.54 -6.42 6.83
CA ARG A 158 -12.05 -7.46 7.72
C ARG A 158 -13.26 -6.98 8.51
N TYR A 159 -14.04 -7.93 9.01
CA TYR A 159 -15.23 -7.68 9.81
C TYR A 159 -14.94 -6.89 11.10
N ASP A 160 -13.76 -7.08 11.70
CA ASP A 160 -13.25 -6.32 12.85
C ASP A 160 -12.81 -4.88 12.52
N GLU A 161 -13.03 -4.41 11.29
CA GLU A 161 -12.71 -3.05 10.82
C GLU A 161 -13.95 -2.24 10.37
N PRO A 162 -15.03 -2.16 11.16
CA PRO A 162 -16.33 -1.62 10.73
C PRO A 162 -16.26 -0.15 10.29
N ARG A 163 -15.41 0.67 10.92
CA ARG A 163 -15.23 2.07 10.53
C ARG A 163 -14.69 2.21 9.10
N ARG A 164 -13.76 1.32 8.70
CA ARG A 164 -13.21 1.33 7.34
C ARG A 164 -14.24 0.91 6.33
N TYR A 165 -14.96 -0.18 6.62
CA TYR A 165 -16.05 -0.66 5.78
C TYR A 165 -17.09 0.43 5.53
N SER A 166 -17.61 1.06 6.57
CA SER A 166 -18.61 2.13 6.43
C SER A 166 -18.11 3.32 5.60
N ARG A 167 -16.84 3.70 5.74
CA ARG A 167 -16.22 4.74 4.92
C ARG A 167 -16.23 4.38 3.44
N MET A 168 -15.91 3.13 3.10
CA MET A 168 -15.91 2.66 1.70
C MET A 168 -17.33 2.61 1.14
N MET A 169 -18.32 2.12 1.90
CA MET A 169 -19.70 2.11 1.45
C MET A 169 -20.25 3.53 1.22
N THR A 170 -19.93 4.46 2.12
CA THR A 170 -20.27 5.88 1.95
C THR A 170 -19.59 6.49 0.72
N ALA A 171 -18.38 6.05 0.37
CA ALA A 171 -17.69 6.50 -0.82
C ALA A 171 -18.36 5.97 -2.11
N ASN A 172 -18.81 4.70 -2.11
CA ASN A 172 -19.58 4.12 -3.21
C ASN A 172 -20.89 4.88 -3.45
N GLU A 173 -21.64 5.22 -2.38
CA GLU A 173 -22.89 5.98 -2.47
C GLU A 173 -22.73 7.34 -3.17
N ARG A 174 -21.53 7.93 -3.13
CA ARG A 174 -21.24 9.20 -3.82
C ARG A 174 -21.04 9.03 -5.32
N ALA A 175 -20.82 7.82 -5.83
CA ALA A 175 -20.65 7.50 -7.25
C ALA A 175 -19.65 8.41 -8.00
N ASN A 176 -18.56 8.79 -7.34
CA ASN A 176 -17.56 9.73 -7.88
C ASN A 176 -16.33 9.03 -8.52
N ALA A 177 -16.29 7.70 -8.47
CA ALA A 177 -15.22 6.89 -9.03
C ALA A 177 -15.76 5.99 -10.14
N ARG A 178 -14.87 5.44 -10.96
CA ARG A 178 -15.21 4.43 -11.99
C ARG A 178 -15.46 3.04 -11.41
N TRP A 179 -15.45 2.91 -10.09
CA TRP A 179 -15.54 1.63 -9.44
C TRP A 179 -16.31 1.73 -8.14
N ASP A 180 -16.96 0.63 -7.80
CA ASP A 180 -17.47 0.38 -6.46
C ASP A 180 -16.47 -0.44 -5.65
N SER A 181 -16.26 -0.05 -4.40
CA SER A 181 -15.45 -0.81 -3.47
C SER A 181 -16.24 -2.01 -2.95
N VAL A 182 -15.67 -3.21 -3.06
CA VAL A 182 -16.28 -4.46 -2.58
C VAL A 182 -15.39 -5.09 -1.52
N CYS A 183 -15.96 -5.38 -0.35
CA CYS A 183 -15.24 -5.87 0.83
C CYS A 183 -15.66 -7.30 1.20
N PRO A 184 -15.30 -8.32 0.41
CA PRO A 184 -15.83 -9.68 0.58
C PRO A 184 -15.45 -10.31 1.92
N SER A 185 -14.25 -10.00 2.44
CA SER A 185 -13.80 -10.46 3.75
C SER A 185 -14.63 -9.90 4.91
N TYR A 186 -15.12 -8.67 4.78
CA TYR A 186 -16.03 -8.08 5.76
C TYR A 186 -17.38 -8.82 5.74
N VAL A 187 -17.96 -8.99 4.56
CA VAL A 187 -19.25 -9.67 4.37
C VAL A 187 -19.19 -11.14 4.81
N ALA A 188 -18.05 -11.79 4.63
CA ALA A 188 -17.81 -13.16 5.07
C ALA A 188 -17.51 -13.31 6.59
N GLY A 189 -17.50 -12.20 7.35
CA GLY A 189 -17.25 -12.25 8.80
C GLY A 189 -15.80 -12.58 9.18
N ILE A 190 -14.83 -12.38 8.29
CA ILE A 190 -13.43 -12.70 8.54
C ILE A 190 -12.82 -11.69 9.52
N THR A 191 -12.15 -12.17 10.56
CA THR A 191 -11.43 -11.35 11.54
C THR A 191 -9.91 -11.49 11.41
N LYS A 192 -9.15 -10.69 12.17
CA LYS A 192 -7.69 -10.82 12.27
C LYS A 192 -7.27 -12.22 12.70
N GLU A 193 -7.97 -12.83 13.65
CA GLU A 193 -7.68 -14.17 14.19
C GLU A 193 -7.85 -15.23 13.10
N ALA A 194 -8.92 -15.14 12.29
CA ALA A 194 -9.14 -16.04 11.17
C ALA A 194 -8.02 -15.94 10.12
N VAL A 195 -7.56 -14.72 9.81
CA VAL A 195 -6.41 -14.49 8.91
C VAL A 195 -5.14 -15.10 9.49
N THR A 196 -4.86 -14.90 10.78
CA THR A 196 -3.69 -15.47 11.45
C THR A 196 -3.72 -17.00 11.44
N ALA A 197 -4.87 -17.60 11.76
CA ALA A 197 -5.05 -19.05 11.75
C ALA A 197 -4.84 -19.66 10.36
N PHE A 198 -5.31 -18.97 9.31
CA PHE A 198 -5.05 -19.38 7.92
C PHE A 198 -3.56 -19.41 7.62
N TRP A 199 -2.83 -18.32 7.90
CA TRP A 199 -1.40 -18.22 7.59
C TRP A 199 -0.53 -19.17 8.42
N ALA A 200 -0.94 -19.47 9.66
CA ALA A 200 -0.27 -20.48 10.47
C ALA A 200 -0.31 -21.90 9.87
N ALA A 201 -1.30 -22.17 9.00
CA ALA A 201 -1.44 -23.44 8.29
C ALA A 201 -0.81 -23.45 6.88
N GLN A 202 -0.31 -22.31 6.39
CA GLN A 202 0.30 -22.21 5.06
C GLN A 202 1.77 -22.67 5.08
N PRO A 203 2.29 -23.20 3.96
CA PRO A 203 3.70 -23.60 3.85
C PRO A 203 4.66 -22.40 3.69
N PHE A 204 4.11 -21.19 3.60
CA PHE A 204 4.83 -19.93 3.54
C PHE A 204 3.99 -18.83 4.21
N ASP A 205 4.64 -17.75 4.64
CA ASP A 205 3.99 -16.59 5.25
C ASP A 205 4.80 -15.32 4.93
N LEU A 206 4.24 -14.15 5.24
CA LEU A 206 4.88 -12.84 5.04
C LEU A 206 6.21 -12.71 5.81
N GLY A 207 6.41 -13.49 6.88
CA GLY A 207 7.71 -13.58 7.55
C GLY A 207 8.13 -12.30 8.28
N MET A 208 7.20 -11.38 8.54
CA MET A 208 7.45 -10.14 9.29
C MET A 208 6.39 -9.91 10.37
N ASP A 209 6.81 -9.20 11.43
CA ASP A 209 5.90 -8.65 12.42
C ASP A 209 4.96 -7.61 11.76
N SER A 210 3.67 -7.65 12.11
CA SER A 210 2.68 -6.69 11.64
C SER A 210 3.02 -5.23 11.96
N ASP A 211 3.74 -4.99 13.06
CA ASP A 211 4.15 -3.65 13.47
C ASP A 211 5.11 -2.98 12.49
N TYR A 212 5.88 -3.79 11.76
CA TYR A 212 6.78 -3.27 10.74
C TYR A 212 6.05 -2.73 9.52
N GLY A 213 4.86 -3.23 9.17
CA GLY A 213 4.05 -2.81 8.01
C GLY A 213 4.75 -2.87 6.63
N ASN A 214 3.97 -2.98 5.56
CA ASN A 214 4.51 -3.22 4.21
C ASN A 214 5.44 -2.10 3.71
N CYS A 215 5.00 -0.84 3.78
CA CYS A 215 5.84 0.30 3.42
C CYS A 215 6.75 0.68 4.58
N ASP A 216 8.04 0.69 4.34
CA ASP A 216 9.09 0.52 5.33
C ASP A 216 9.07 1.51 6.51
N LEU A 217 8.98 2.81 6.25
CA LEU A 217 8.82 3.84 7.26
C LEU A 217 7.66 4.76 6.92
N CYS A 218 6.56 4.21 6.43
CA CYS A 218 5.36 4.97 6.08
C CYS A 218 4.98 6.02 7.13
N TRP A 219 4.80 7.26 6.70
CA TRP A 219 4.50 8.40 7.57
C TRP A 219 3.18 8.28 8.35
N LYS A 220 2.29 7.37 7.95
CA LYS A 220 1.04 7.08 8.67
C LYS A 220 1.23 6.24 9.95
N LYS A 221 2.31 5.47 10.04
CA LYS A 221 2.60 4.65 11.24
C LYS A 221 2.71 5.53 12.47
N ASN A 222 2.40 4.99 13.64
CA ASN A 222 2.66 5.70 14.90
C ASN A 222 4.18 5.89 15.13
N GLU A 223 4.53 6.79 16.04
CA GLU A 223 5.93 7.13 16.31
C GLU A 223 6.74 5.96 16.90
N ALA A 224 6.18 5.23 17.86
CA ALA A 224 6.85 4.10 18.51
C ALA A 224 7.23 3.00 17.50
N LYS A 225 6.33 2.66 16.57
CA LYS A 225 6.58 1.68 15.50
C LYS A 225 7.65 2.16 14.53
N LEU A 226 7.69 3.45 14.20
CA LEU A 226 8.76 4.00 13.37
C LEU A 226 10.11 3.91 14.07
N ILE A 227 10.19 4.28 15.35
CA ILE A 227 11.41 4.16 16.13
C ILE A 227 11.90 2.70 16.15
N ARG A 228 11.02 1.74 16.48
CA ARG A 228 11.36 0.30 16.45
C ARG A 228 11.83 -0.16 15.06
N THR A 229 11.18 0.30 14.00
CA THR A 229 11.57 -0.07 12.63
C THR A 229 12.92 0.53 12.25
N ILE A 230 13.20 1.77 12.66
CA ILE A 230 14.50 2.42 12.43
C ILE A 230 15.60 1.75 13.26
N GLN A 231 15.32 1.29 14.48
CA GLN A 231 16.28 0.52 15.27
C GLN A 231 16.67 -0.79 14.57
N ALA A 232 15.70 -1.49 13.98
CA ALA A 232 15.94 -2.74 13.26
C ALA A 232 16.71 -2.55 11.95
N ASP A 233 16.44 -1.45 11.22
CA ASP A 233 17.16 -1.12 9.98
C ASP A 233 17.30 0.41 9.82
N PRO A 234 18.38 0.99 10.39
CA PRO A 234 18.60 2.43 10.37
C PRO A 234 18.79 3.00 8.97
N SER A 235 19.25 2.20 8.01
CA SER A 235 19.58 2.65 6.65
C SER A 235 18.35 3.22 5.93
N ARG A 236 17.17 2.70 6.23
CA ARG A 236 15.90 3.10 5.59
C ARG A 236 15.56 4.55 5.83
N VAL A 237 15.95 5.12 6.98
CA VAL A 237 15.62 6.50 7.34
C VAL A 237 16.29 7.54 6.44
N ILE A 238 17.37 7.16 5.74
CA ILE A 238 18.16 8.05 4.89
C ILE A 238 17.29 8.64 3.77
N TRP A 239 16.50 7.80 3.09
CA TRP A 239 15.61 8.28 2.03
C TRP A 239 14.52 9.23 2.57
N TRP A 240 13.92 8.89 3.70
CA TRP A 240 12.81 9.66 4.28
C TRP A 240 13.27 11.03 4.79
N SER A 241 14.35 11.05 5.58
CA SER A 241 14.95 12.28 6.10
C SER A 241 15.55 13.15 4.99
N GLY A 242 16.24 12.56 4.01
CA GLY A 242 16.75 13.26 2.85
C GLY A 242 15.63 13.85 1.98
N THR A 243 14.48 13.17 1.89
CA THR A 243 13.30 13.71 1.21
C THR A 243 12.72 14.92 1.95
N GLU A 244 12.62 14.87 3.28
CA GLU A 244 12.19 16.03 4.07
C GLU A 244 13.12 17.24 3.89
N GLU A 245 14.43 17.02 3.94
CA GLU A 245 15.45 18.04 3.72
C GLU A 245 15.37 18.63 2.31
N ARG A 246 15.32 17.79 1.28
CA ARG A 246 15.24 18.22 -0.13
C ARG A 246 14.00 19.06 -0.43
N PHE A 247 12.88 18.77 0.21
CA PHE A 247 11.62 19.48 0.02
C PHE A 247 11.41 20.63 1.00
N GLY A 248 12.30 20.81 1.99
CA GLY A 248 12.15 21.80 3.06
C GLY A 248 10.86 21.61 3.87
N GLN A 249 10.38 20.37 3.98
CA GLN A 249 9.06 20.02 4.53
C GLN A 249 9.14 18.72 5.33
N VAL A 250 8.13 18.47 6.17
CA VAL A 250 7.97 17.21 6.89
C VAL A 250 6.76 16.45 6.38
N PHE A 251 6.81 15.12 6.40
CA PHE A 251 5.64 14.30 6.06
C PHE A 251 4.53 14.43 7.10
N ARG A 252 4.91 14.65 8.36
CA ARG A 252 3.99 14.72 9.50
C ARG A 252 4.43 15.83 10.46
N LYS A 253 3.49 16.72 10.81
CA LYS A 253 3.77 17.93 11.63
C LYS A 253 3.54 17.73 13.13
N ASP A 254 2.69 16.78 13.49
CA ASP A 254 2.30 16.47 14.87
C ASP A 254 3.27 15.52 15.59
N ARG A 255 4.48 15.33 15.06
CA ARG A 255 5.55 14.53 15.67
C ARG A 255 6.94 14.94 15.15
N PRO A 256 8.04 14.40 15.72
CA PRO A 256 9.38 14.64 15.20
C PRO A 256 9.56 14.19 13.73
N ASN A 257 10.42 14.92 13.00
CA ASN A 257 10.80 14.59 11.63
C ASN A 257 11.69 13.33 11.58
N TYR A 258 11.94 12.77 10.40
CA TYR A 258 12.68 11.50 10.28
C TYR A 258 14.12 11.58 10.78
N ARG A 259 14.78 12.74 10.69
CA ARG A 259 16.12 12.94 11.26
C ARG A 259 16.09 12.84 12.79
N SER A 260 15.11 13.47 13.43
CA SER A 260 14.90 13.38 14.88
C SER A 260 14.47 11.97 15.31
N LEU A 261 13.64 11.28 14.52
CA LEU A 261 13.28 9.89 14.78
C LEU A 261 14.50 8.96 14.71
N ALA A 262 15.40 9.18 13.74
CA ALA A 262 16.66 8.45 13.65
C ALA A 262 17.53 8.66 14.89
N TRP A 263 17.64 9.91 15.36
CA TRP A 263 18.34 10.23 16.59
C TRP A 263 17.70 9.53 17.80
N SER A 264 16.37 9.59 17.95
CA SER A 264 15.67 8.90 19.04
C SER A 264 15.85 7.38 19.02
N ALA A 265 15.83 6.77 17.83
CA ALA A 265 16.09 5.34 17.66
C ALA A 265 17.51 4.95 18.09
N ASP A 266 18.52 5.71 17.67
CA ASP A 266 19.91 5.52 18.07
C ASP A 266 20.11 5.69 19.58
N GLN A 267 19.50 6.71 20.19
CA GLN A 267 19.60 6.92 21.64
C GLN A 267 18.96 5.77 22.43
N ARG A 268 17.78 5.30 22.02
CA ARG A 268 17.11 4.17 22.67
C ARG A 268 17.87 2.86 22.51
N ALA A 269 18.49 2.63 21.35
CA ALA A 269 19.32 1.43 21.13
C ALA A 269 20.57 1.38 22.04
N ARG A 270 21.02 2.54 22.54
CA ARG A 270 22.18 2.67 23.45
C ARG A 270 21.81 2.62 24.94
N GLN A 271 20.53 2.70 25.27
CA GLN A 271 20.03 2.62 26.65
C GLN A 271 19.48 1.21 26.90
N THR A 272 19.83 0.60 28.04
CA THR A 272 19.25 -0.68 28.47
C THR A 272 17.73 -0.52 28.63
N ASP A 273 16.95 -1.46 28.08
CA ASP A 273 15.49 -1.39 27.93
C ASP A 273 14.77 -0.85 29.17
N LEU A 274 14.26 0.38 29.07
CA LEU A 274 13.14 0.84 29.88
C LEU A 274 11.90 0.77 28.98
N ASP A 275 11.09 -0.26 29.19
CA ASP A 275 9.80 -0.45 28.53
C ASP A 275 8.85 0.69 28.91
N PHE A 276 8.85 1.76 28.12
CA PHE A 276 7.81 2.78 28.18
C PHE A 276 6.73 2.44 27.15
N ASP A 277 5.67 1.82 27.65
CA ASP A 277 4.44 1.57 26.90
C ASP A 277 3.67 2.89 26.72
N PHE A 278 3.95 3.62 25.64
CA PHE A 278 3.15 4.77 25.24
C PHE A 278 1.93 4.29 24.48
N LEU A 279 0.81 4.17 25.20
CA LEU A 279 -0.53 3.95 24.65
C LEU A 279 -0.92 5.13 23.75
N THR A 280 -0.57 5.05 22.47
CA THR A 280 -1.16 5.88 21.41
C THR A 280 -1.85 4.95 20.43
N GLU A 281 -3.16 5.17 20.23
CA GLU A 281 -3.95 4.36 19.29
C GLU A 281 -3.38 4.47 17.88
N ASP A 282 -3.25 3.33 17.22
CA ASP A 282 -2.80 3.23 15.84
C ASP A 282 -3.72 4.02 14.90
N ILE A 283 -3.12 4.76 13.96
CA ILE A 283 -3.77 5.02 12.69
C ILE A 283 -3.25 3.96 11.73
N ASP A 284 -4.06 2.94 11.52
CA ASP A 284 -3.72 1.84 10.61
C ASP A 284 -3.33 2.36 9.21
N CYS A 285 -2.28 1.76 8.64
CA CYS A 285 -1.75 2.11 7.34
C CYS A 285 -2.66 1.58 6.21
N PHE A 286 -3.64 2.39 5.80
CA PHE A 286 -4.62 2.02 4.77
C PHE A 286 -4.10 2.29 3.35
N CYS A 287 -3.26 1.39 2.86
CA CYS A 287 -2.90 1.36 1.45
C CYS A 287 -4.06 0.75 0.64
N GLY A 288 -4.89 1.59 0.01
CA GLY A 288 -6.00 1.14 -0.85
C GLY A 288 -7.39 1.67 -0.48
N ASP A 289 -7.51 2.42 0.62
CA ASP A 289 -8.72 3.21 0.97
C ASP A 289 -8.58 4.67 0.55
#